data_AF-A0A353WIB9-F1
#
_entry.id   AF-A0A353WIB9-F1
#
_cell.length_a   1.000
_cell.length_b   1.000
_cell.length_c   1.000
_cell.angle_alpha   90.00
_cell.angle_beta   90.00
_cell.angle_gamma   90.00
#
_symmetry.space_group_name_H-M   'P 1'
#
loop_
_entity.id
_entity.type
_entity.pdbx_description
1 polymer ?
#
loop_
_entity_poly.entity_id
_entity_poly.type
_entity_poly.pdbx_seq_one_letter_code
_entity_poly.pdbx_strand_id
1 'polypeptide(L)'
;MSLNLLEAPKSEFTEQKFIKFLRAQGITVKTNTKARGNSGVCFKNRIDISTRVSEEKRLTVLAHEYAHKIHYDLEKECFYKGGTIEKLFKTSEVDIFQQELMNVTNFVDKNSLFERFYSRKAEIKTEIKDFEVLIKIDYPDFKRTESFSPINSYFKKNKTSAKYLLQYDNVRITQPVFKKEEFYSIKTLDEDFPKIPESLRAYIKLKSREREYKRLYRLKNKAENYYKKPTELFARLIEGIFIDNTKIQEIAPVVYARFIELMDQKYYGNLKDLFILAGIDLK
;
A
#
# COMPACT_ATOMS: atom_id res chain seq x y z
N MET A 1 0.17 -36.29 49.12
CA MET A 1 -0.86 -35.43 48.49
C MET A 1 -0.20 -34.14 48.06
N SER A 2 0.28 -34.08 46.82
CA SER A 2 0.80 -32.85 46.22
C SER A 2 -0.40 -31.99 45.78
N LEU A 3 -0.53 -30.81 46.37
CA LEU A 3 -1.46 -29.79 45.88
C LEU A 3 -1.06 -29.43 44.45
N ASN A 4 -1.87 -29.88 43.48
CA ASN A 4 -1.87 -29.33 42.13
C ASN A 4 -2.25 -27.85 42.25
N LEU A 5 -1.24 -26.98 42.23
CA LEU A 5 -1.40 -25.59 41.87
C LEU A 5 -1.91 -25.57 40.43
N LEU A 6 -3.23 -25.47 40.28
CA LEU A 6 -3.87 -25.07 39.03
C LEU A 6 -3.24 -23.74 38.64
N GLU A 7 -2.36 -23.78 37.64
CA GLU A 7 -1.92 -22.56 36.94
C GLU A 7 -3.18 -21.83 36.49
N ALA A 8 -3.46 -20.69 37.12
CA ALA A 8 -4.55 -19.83 36.70
C ALA A 8 -4.34 -19.50 35.20
N PRO A 9 -5.36 -19.63 34.34
CA PRO A 9 -5.21 -19.29 32.94
C PRO A 9 -4.75 -17.84 32.85
N LYS A 10 -3.55 -17.60 32.27
CA LYS A 10 -3.09 -16.26 31.94
C LYS A 10 -4.23 -15.59 31.18
N SER A 11 -4.80 -14.53 31.76
CA SER A 11 -5.97 -13.90 31.16
C SER A 11 -5.59 -13.40 29.78
N GLU A 12 -6.21 -13.94 28.73
CA GLU A 12 -5.92 -13.57 27.36
C GLU A 12 -6.15 -12.06 27.18
N PHE A 13 -5.23 -11.39 26.49
CA PHE A 13 -5.35 -9.97 26.18
C PHE A 13 -6.37 -9.80 25.05
N THR A 14 -7.45 -9.07 25.32
CA THR A 14 -8.58 -8.94 24.40
C THR A 14 -8.74 -7.52 23.86
N GLU A 15 -9.46 -7.38 22.74
CA GLU A 15 -9.78 -6.08 22.15
C GLU A 15 -10.40 -5.12 23.18
N GLN A 16 -11.32 -5.63 24.02
CA GLN A 16 -12.00 -4.83 25.02
C GLN A 16 -11.04 -4.30 26.10
N LYS A 17 -10.05 -5.11 26.51
CA LYS A 17 -9.00 -4.66 27.45
C LYS A 17 -8.14 -3.57 26.83
N PHE A 18 -7.76 -3.72 25.56
CA PHE A 18 -7.01 -2.70 24.84
C PHE A 18 -7.81 -1.40 24.72
N ILE A 19 -9.09 -1.48 24.31
CA ILE A 19 -9.97 -0.29 24.22
C ILE A 19 -10.12 0.40 25.58
N LYS A 20 -10.28 -0.37 26.67
CA LYS A 20 -10.36 0.18 28.03
C LYS A 20 -9.07 0.91 28.41
N PHE A 21 -7.91 0.33 28.09
CA PHE A 21 -6.61 0.94 28.30
C PHE A 21 -6.46 2.27 27.52
N LEU A 22 -6.86 2.30 26.25
CA LEU A 22 -6.82 3.52 25.44
C LEU A 22 -7.75 4.62 25.99
N ARG A 23 -8.97 4.25 26.40
CA ARG A 23 -9.94 5.19 26.98
C ARG A 23 -9.47 5.78 28.30
N ALA A 24 -8.78 5.01 29.13
CA ALA A 24 -8.20 5.51 30.38
C ALA A 24 -7.17 6.63 30.14
N GLN A 25 -6.58 6.69 28.95
CA GLN A 25 -5.65 7.74 28.53
C GLN A 25 -6.34 8.90 27.77
N GLY A 26 -7.68 8.94 27.77
CA GLY A 26 -8.44 9.95 27.04
C GLY A 26 -8.53 9.74 25.54
N ILE A 27 -8.20 8.54 25.03
CA ILE A 27 -8.32 8.21 23.61
C ILE A 27 -9.71 7.65 23.33
N THR A 28 -10.44 8.29 22.42
CA THR A 28 -11.75 7.81 21.95
C THR A 28 -11.54 6.67 20.97
N VAL A 29 -12.19 5.52 21.18
CA VAL A 29 -12.14 4.39 20.23
C VAL A 29 -13.53 4.06 19.70
N LYS A 30 -13.68 4.01 18.38
CA LYS A 30 -14.92 3.61 17.69
C LYS A 30 -14.69 2.42 16.77
N THR A 31 -15.50 1.38 16.90
CA THR A 31 -15.35 0.11 16.16
C THR A 31 -16.49 -0.16 15.18
N ASN A 32 -17.46 0.76 15.08
CA ASN A 32 -18.65 0.68 14.24
C ASN A 32 -18.56 1.60 13.00
N THR A 33 -17.36 1.84 12.49
CA THR A 33 -17.12 2.78 11.39
C THR A 33 -16.61 2.05 10.14
N LYS A 34 -16.51 2.76 9.01
CA LYS A 34 -15.79 2.27 7.82
C LYS A 34 -14.31 2.70 7.80
N ALA A 35 -13.81 3.36 8.86
CA ALA A 35 -12.46 3.92 8.96
C ALA A 35 -11.95 4.59 7.67
N ARG A 36 -12.83 5.36 7.01
CA ARG A 36 -12.55 6.04 5.72
C ARG A 36 -12.03 5.12 4.59
N GLY A 37 -12.40 3.84 4.63
CA GLY A 37 -12.00 2.83 3.65
C GLY A 37 -10.77 2.00 4.05
N ASN A 38 -10.12 2.32 5.18
CA ASN A 38 -8.98 1.59 5.72
C ASN A 38 -9.40 0.53 6.76
N SER A 39 -8.44 -0.24 7.28
CA SER A 39 -8.66 -1.15 8.42
C SER A 39 -8.81 -0.39 9.73
N GLY A 40 -7.97 0.61 9.95
CA GLY A 40 -8.01 1.53 11.08
C GLY A 40 -7.68 2.94 10.61
N VAL A 41 -7.93 3.92 11.48
CA VAL A 41 -7.39 5.27 11.32
C VAL A 41 -7.32 6.02 12.66
N CYS A 42 -6.18 6.66 12.89
CA CYS A 42 -5.94 7.53 14.02
C CYS A 42 -6.03 9.02 13.63
N PHE A 43 -6.79 9.79 14.41
CA PHE A 43 -6.91 11.25 14.30
C PHE A 43 -6.75 11.88 15.68
N LYS A 44 -5.55 12.35 16.00
CA LYS A 44 -5.25 12.96 17.30
C LYS A 44 -5.73 12.01 18.41
N ASN A 45 -6.66 12.41 19.29
CA ASN A 45 -7.13 11.57 20.40
C ASN A 45 -8.27 10.60 20.01
N ARG A 46 -8.40 10.21 18.74
CA ARG A 46 -9.45 9.29 18.29
C ARG A 46 -8.88 8.21 17.38
N ILE A 47 -9.24 6.96 17.66
CA ILE A 47 -8.96 5.79 16.82
C ILE A 47 -10.29 5.21 16.34
N ASP A 48 -10.41 5.04 15.03
CA ASP A 48 -11.54 4.38 14.39
C ASP A 48 -11.07 3.05 13.80
N ILE A 49 -11.72 1.94 14.17
CA ILE A 49 -11.52 0.62 13.59
C ILE A 49 -12.69 0.31 12.66
N SER A 50 -12.37 -0.25 11.49
CA SER A 50 -13.36 -0.62 10.49
C SER A 50 -14.13 -1.87 10.89
N THR A 51 -15.44 -1.87 10.66
CA THR A 51 -16.30 -3.05 10.86
C THR A 51 -15.94 -4.22 9.95
N ARG A 52 -15.10 -4.00 8.94
CA ARG A 52 -14.66 -5.02 7.97
C ARG A 52 -13.39 -5.78 8.42
N VAL A 53 -12.74 -5.35 9.50
CA VAL A 53 -11.55 -6.03 10.02
C VAL A 53 -11.97 -7.30 10.74
N SER A 54 -11.34 -8.43 10.39
CA SER A 54 -11.55 -9.71 11.07
C SER A 54 -11.10 -9.64 12.53
N GLU A 55 -11.75 -10.39 13.41
CA GLU A 55 -11.51 -10.34 14.86
C GLU A 55 -10.03 -10.59 15.21
N GLU A 56 -9.40 -11.56 14.55
CA GLU A 56 -7.99 -11.92 14.70
C GLU A 56 -7.01 -10.76 14.41
N LYS A 57 -7.40 -9.79 13.58
CA LYS A 57 -6.55 -8.64 13.19
C LYS A 57 -6.85 -7.38 13.99
N ARG A 58 -7.88 -7.38 14.82
CA ARG A 58 -8.31 -6.16 15.51
C ARG A 58 -7.26 -5.65 16.48
N LEU A 59 -6.59 -6.55 17.19
CA LEU A 59 -5.53 -6.18 18.14
C LEU A 59 -4.34 -5.53 17.43
N THR A 60 -3.87 -6.11 16.32
CA THR A 60 -2.73 -5.60 15.57
C THR A 60 -3.06 -4.27 14.89
N VAL A 61 -4.29 -4.11 14.36
CA VAL A 61 -4.75 -2.82 13.84
C VAL A 61 -4.85 -1.77 14.96
N LEU A 62 -5.38 -2.11 16.13
CA LEU A 62 -5.40 -1.18 17.27
C LEU A 62 -3.98 -0.75 17.70
N ALA A 63 -3.03 -1.70 17.71
CA ALA A 63 -1.64 -1.43 18.02
C ALA A 63 -1.01 -0.46 17.01
N HIS A 64 -1.26 -0.70 15.72
CA HIS A 64 -0.84 0.17 14.62
C HIS A 64 -1.37 1.60 14.79
N GLU A 65 -2.68 1.76 15.01
CA GLU A 65 -3.29 3.08 15.18
C GLU A 65 -2.85 3.78 16.47
N TYR A 66 -2.57 3.03 17.53
CA TYR A 66 -2.03 3.58 18.76
C TYR A 66 -0.58 4.05 18.59
N ALA A 67 0.23 3.37 17.78
CA ALA A 67 1.56 3.82 17.44
C ALA A 67 1.54 5.17 16.68
N HIS A 68 0.59 5.36 15.76
CA HIS A 68 0.37 6.68 15.15
C HIS A 68 0.01 7.75 16.19
N LYS A 69 -0.77 7.40 17.21
CA LYS A 69 -1.07 8.33 18.32
C LYS A 69 0.19 8.70 19.09
N ILE A 70 1.01 7.72 19.45
CA ILE A 70 2.26 7.95 20.18
C ILE A 70 3.18 8.88 19.38
N HIS A 71 3.35 8.63 18.08
CA HIS A 71 4.16 9.51 17.24
C HIS A 71 3.56 10.91 17.17
N TYR A 72 2.24 11.06 17.05
CA TYR A 72 1.60 12.37 17.13
C TYR A 72 1.85 13.09 18.48
N ASP A 73 2.01 12.36 19.57
CA ASP A 73 2.35 12.96 20.87
C ASP A 73 3.79 13.44 20.96
N LEU A 74 4.73 12.71 20.35
CA LEU A 74 6.12 13.11 20.23
C LEU A 74 6.34 14.24 19.22
N GLU A 75 5.59 14.21 18.12
CA GLU A 75 5.76 15.13 16.99
C GLU A 75 4.42 15.47 16.35
N LYS A 76 3.82 16.59 16.78
CA LYS A 76 2.48 17.00 16.30
C LYS A 76 2.39 17.20 14.78
N GLU A 77 3.48 17.59 14.14
CA GLU A 77 3.55 17.82 12.69
C GLU A 77 3.61 16.52 11.86
N CYS A 78 3.79 15.35 12.49
CA CYS A 78 3.91 14.07 11.79
C CYS A 78 2.69 13.74 10.92
N PHE A 79 1.50 14.24 11.29
CA PHE A 79 0.27 14.05 10.53
C PHE A 79 0.34 14.61 9.10
N TYR A 80 1.10 15.68 8.89
CA TYR A 80 1.24 16.32 7.58
C TYR A 80 2.57 15.97 6.91
N LYS A 81 3.65 15.85 7.69
CA LYS A 81 5.02 15.67 7.19
C LYS A 81 5.48 14.21 7.17
N GLY A 82 4.75 13.28 7.78
CA GLY A 82 5.17 11.88 7.95
C GLY A 82 6.14 11.63 9.11
N GLY A 83 6.52 12.71 9.81
CA GLY A 83 7.42 12.71 10.97
C GLY A 83 8.86 12.31 10.65
N THR A 84 9.69 12.16 11.67
CA THR A 84 11.12 11.81 11.51
C THR A 84 11.56 10.64 12.41
N ILE A 85 12.53 9.86 11.92
CA ILE A 85 13.11 8.72 12.68
C ILE A 85 13.91 9.26 13.88
N GLU A 86 14.59 10.39 13.70
CA GLU A 86 15.38 11.06 14.71
C GLU A 86 14.54 11.40 15.95
N LYS A 87 13.30 11.86 15.76
CA LYS A 87 12.39 12.13 16.89
C LYS A 87 11.81 10.87 17.47
N LEU A 88 11.48 9.88 16.66
CA LEU A 88 10.96 8.60 17.15
C LEU A 88 11.97 7.85 18.02
N PHE A 89 13.24 7.82 17.61
CA PHE A 89 14.25 6.95 18.22
C PHE A 89 15.43 7.70 18.84
N LYS A 90 15.40 9.05 18.90
CA LYS A 90 16.48 9.89 19.44
C LYS A 90 17.85 9.43 18.94
N THR A 91 17.99 9.31 17.62
CA THR A 91 19.17 8.78 16.95
C THR A 91 19.58 9.68 15.79
N SER A 92 20.88 9.69 15.48
CA SER A 92 21.42 10.26 14.23
C SER A 92 21.61 9.19 13.14
N GLU A 93 21.49 7.91 13.47
CA GLU A 93 21.71 6.77 12.55
C GLU A 93 20.46 6.44 11.73
N VAL A 94 19.92 7.45 11.04
CA VAL A 94 18.63 7.37 10.33
C VAL A 94 18.59 6.24 9.31
N ASP A 95 19.65 6.06 8.54
CA ASP A 95 19.68 5.10 7.42
C ASP A 95 19.58 3.64 7.92
N ILE A 96 20.30 3.31 8.99
CA ILE A 96 20.28 1.96 9.60
C ILE A 96 18.87 1.68 10.14
N PHE A 97 18.30 2.64 10.87
CA PHE A 97 16.95 2.51 11.44
C PHE A 97 15.91 2.36 10.33
N GLN A 98 16.01 3.16 9.27
CA GLN A 98 15.10 3.07 8.15
C GLN A 98 15.16 1.70 7.47
N GLN A 99 16.36 1.14 7.29
CA GLN A 99 16.54 -0.18 6.69
C GLN A 99 15.90 -1.29 7.54
N GLU A 100 16.19 -1.32 8.85
CA GLU A 100 15.63 -2.31 9.76
C GLU A 100 14.10 -2.18 9.88
N LEU A 101 13.57 -0.97 9.99
CA LEU A 101 12.11 -0.73 10.02
C LEU A 101 11.43 -1.15 8.70
N MET A 102 12.11 -1.01 7.57
CA MET A 102 11.62 -1.53 6.29
C MET A 102 11.60 -3.07 6.28
N ASN A 103 12.56 -3.74 6.90
CA ASN A 103 12.54 -5.20 7.06
C ASN A 103 11.33 -5.64 7.89
N VAL A 104 11.05 -4.94 9.01
CA VAL A 104 9.85 -5.17 9.82
C VAL A 104 8.58 -4.96 9.00
N THR A 105 8.51 -3.87 8.23
CA THR A 105 7.36 -3.58 7.36
C THR A 105 7.12 -4.69 6.35
N ASN A 106 8.18 -5.24 5.74
CA ASN A 106 8.10 -6.35 4.79
C ASN A 106 7.62 -7.66 5.44
N PHE A 107 7.97 -7.89 6.69
CA PHE A 107 7.50 -9.03 7.47
C PHE A 107 6.01 -8.91 7.80
N VAL A 108 5.60 -7.73 8.30
CA VAL A 108 4.23 -7.46 8.77
C VAL A 108 3.22 -7.35 7.61
N ASP A 109 3.59 -6.64 6.54
CA ASP A 109 2.72 -6.44 5.37
C ASP A 109 3.44 -6.80 4.07
N LYS A 110 3.27 -8.05 3.64
CA LYS A 110 3.87 -8.57 2.39
C LYS A 110 3.55 -7.73 1.14
N ASN A 111 2.50 -6.89 1.16
CA ASN A 111 2.23 -6.00 0.02
C ASN A 111 3.34 -4.95 -0.19
N SER A 112 4.13 -4.61 0.84
CA SER A 112 5.27 -3.70 0.72
C SER A 112 6.42 -4.29 -0.11
N LEU A 113 6.43 -5.60 -0.37
CA LEU A 113 7.37 -6.26 -1.29
C LEU A 113 7.02 -5.99 -2.76
N PHE A 114 5.81 -5.51 -3.05
CA PHE A 114 5.36 -5.16 -4.41
C PHE A 114 5.44 -6.33 -5.41
N GLU A 115 5.30 -7.58 -4.98
CA GLU A 115 5.40 -8.77 -5.85
C GLU A 115 4.43 -8.70 -7.05
N ARG A 116 3.16 -8.34 -6.79
CA ARG A 116 2.14 -8.16 -7.84
C ARG A 116 2.53 -7.10 -8.87
N PHE A 117 3.19 -6.04 -8.44
CA PHE A 117 3.69 -5.00 -9.34
C PHE A 117 4.79 -5.56 -10.24
N TYR A 118 5.74 -6.32 -9.68
CA TYR A 118 6.85 -6.88 -10.46
C TYR A 118 6.38 -7.93 -11.46
N SER A 119 5.47 -8.82 -11.05
CA SER A 119 4.82 -9.79 -11.94
C SER A 119 4.10 -9.08 -13.09
N ARG A 120 3.20 -8.13 -12.79
CA ARG A 120 2.45 -7.41 -13.84
C ARG A 120 3.33 -6.55 -14.74
N LYS A 121 4.39 -5.95 -14.19
CA LYS A 121 5.40 -5.20 -14.95
C LYS A 121 6.12 -6.09 -15.97
N ALA A 122 6.43 -7.33 -15.61
CA ALA A 122 7.08 -8.28 -16.51
C ALA A 122 6.13 -8.66 -17.66
N GLU A 123 4.87 -9.00 -17.34
CA GLU A 123 3.83 -9.29 -18.34
C GLU A 123 3.65 -8.16 -19.34
N ILE A 124 3.47 -6.92 -18.85
CA ILE A 124 3.30 -5.74 -19.71
C ILE A 124 4.52 -5.55 -20.64
N LYS A 125 5.74 -5.80 -20.15
CA LYS A 125 6.94 -5.70 -20.98
C LYS A 125 6.96 -6.74 -22.10
N THR A 126 6.49 -7.95 -21.83
CA THR A 126 6.35 -9.01 -22.85
C THR A 126 5.28 -8.62 -23.86
N GLU A 127 4.08 -8.25 -23.39
CA GLU A 127 2.96 -7.81 -24.25
C GLU A 127 3.39 -6.66 -25.20
N ILE A 128 4.16 -5.67 -24.69
CA ILE A 128 4.68 -4.57 -25.52
C ILE A 128 5.62 -5.09 -26.61
N LYS A 129 6.53 -6.03 -26.30
CA LYS A 129 7.44 -6.60 -27.29
C LYS A 129 6.68 -7.39 -28.36
N ASP A 130 5.66 -8.14 -27.97
CA ASP A 130 4.85 -8.91 -28.91
C ASP A 130 4.13 -7.97 -29.89
N PHE A 131 3.57 -6.85 -29.40
CA PHE A 131 3.00 -5.83 -30.28
C PHE A 131 4.05 -5.14 -31.16
N GLU A 132 5.26 -4.89 -30.67
CA GLU A 132 6.35 -4.35 -31.49
C GLU A 132 6.71 -5.26 -32.66
N VAL A 133 6.73 -6.58 -32.44
CA VAL A 133 6.95 -7.58 -33.49
C VAL A 133 5.84 -7.49 -34.54
N LEU A 134 4.56 -7.47 -34.13
CA LEU A 134 3.43 -7.38 -35.05
C LEU A 134 3.43 -6.07 -35.88
N ILE A 135 3.81 -4.95 -35.27
CA ILE A 135 3.92 -3.67 -35.99
C ILE A 135 5.03 -3.74 -37.04
N LYS A 136 6.16 -4.37 -36.71
CA LYS A 136 7.34 -4.44 -37.57
C LYS A 136 7.19 -5.34 -38.79
N ILE A 137 6.17 -6.20 -38.83
CA ILE A 137 5.82 -6.99 -40.03
C ILE A 137 5.53 -6.04 -41.21
N ASP A 138 4.72 -4.99 -40.98
CA ASP A 138 4.37 -4.02 -42.01
C ASP A 138 5.27 -2.76 -41.98
N TYR A 139 5.89 -2.48 -40.83
CA TYR A 139 6.69 -1.27 -40.60
C TYR A 139 8.05 -1.60 -39.95
N PRO A 140 9.02 -2.16 -40.69
CA PRO A 140 10.29 -2.65 -40.12
C PRO A 140 11.09 -1.61 -39.33
N ASP A 141 11.04 -0.35 -39.77
CA ASP A 141 11.73 0.78 -39.13
C ASP A 141 11.00 1.33 -37.89
N PHE A 142 9.91 0.70 -37.46
CA PHE A 142 9.14 1.15 -36.31
C PHE A 142 9.99 1.24 -35.03
N LYS A 143 9.93 2.41 -34.39
CA LYS A 143 10.54 2.68 -33.08
C LYS A 143 9.49 3.25 -32.14
N ARG A 144 9.38 2.65 -30.95
CA ARG A 144 8.40 3.04 -29.92
C ARG A 144 8.55 4.50 -29.43
N THR A 145 9.78 5.01 -29.40
CA THR A 145 10.10 6.35 -28.91
C THR A 145 9.75 7.45 -29.90
N GLU A 146 9.53 7.11 -31.17
CA GLU A 146 9.32 8.07 -32.25
C GLU A 146 7.83 8.23 -32.58
N SER A 147 7.49 9.32 -33.25
CA SER A 147 6.13 9.52 -33.76
C SER A 147 5.84 8.49 -34.85
N PHE A 148 4.74 7.75 -34.70
CA PHE A 148 4.33 6.78 -35.70
C PHE A 148 3.36 7.45 -36.68
N SER A 149 3.85 7.97 -37.81
CA SER A 149 3.01 8.65 -38.80
C SER A 149 1.95 7.77 -39.49
N PRO A 150 2.17 6.45 -39.75
CA PRO A 150 1.19 5.62 -40.46
C PRO A 150 -0.18 5.55 -39.78
N ILE A 151 -0.24 5.49 -38.45
CA ILE A 151 -1.51 5.47 -37.72
C ILE A 151 -2.29 6.79 -37.91
N ASN A 152 -1.58 7.93 -37.96
CA ASN A 152 -2.19 9.24 -38.15
C ASN A 152 -2.77 9.37 -39.56
N SER A 153 -2.01 8.93 -40.56
CA SER A 153 -2.45 8.89 -41.96
C SER A 153 -3.69 7.99 -42.13
N TYR A 154 -3.71 6.82 -41.48
CA TYR A 154 -4.86 5.91 -41.51
C TYR A 154 -6.12 6.56 -40.94
N PHE A 155 -6.03 7.21 -39.78
CA PHE A 155 -7.20 7.84 -39.15
C PHE A 155 -7.68 9.09 -39.90
N LYS A 156 -6.79 9.85 -40.54
CA LYS A 156 -7.18 10.96 -41.41
C LYS A 156 -7.97 10.48 -42.62
N LYS A 157 -7.55 9.37 -43.24
CA LYS A 157 -8.21 8.79 -44.43
C LYS A 157 -9.54 8.11 -44.09
N ASN A 158 -9.56 7.26 -43.07
CA ASN A 158 -10.70 6.35 -42.81
C ASN A 158 -11.71 6.89 -41.78
N LYS A 159 -11.39 7.98 -41.06
CA LYS A 159 -12.27 8.65 -40.08
C LYS A 159 -12.98 7.66 -39.12
N THR A 160 -12.21 6.80 -38.44
CA THR A 160 -12.74 5.84 -37.46
C THR A 160 -12.68 6.35 -36.03
N SER A 161 -13.65 5.92 -35.22
CA SER A 161 -13.71 6.11 -33.76
C SER A 161 -12.57 5.42 -33.00
N ALA A 162 -11.89 4.43 -33.59
CA ALA A 162 -10.75 3.75 -32.97
C ALA A 162 -9.60 4.71 -32.58
N LYS A 163 -9.50 5.90 -33.21
CA LYS A 163 -8.50 6.93 -32.86
C LYS A 163 -8.51 7.32 -31.39
N TYR A 164 -9.67 7.28 -30.73
CA TYR A 164 -9.79 7.63 -29.32
C TYR A 164 -9.14 6.57 -28.42
N LEU A 165 -9.01 5.32 -28.88
CA LEU A 165 -8.34 4.25 -28.16
C LEU A 165 -6.81 4.42 -28.08
N LEU A 166 -6.24 5.33 -28.88
CA LEU A 166 -4.84 5.78 -28.71
C LEU A 166 -4.60 6.53 -27.41
N GLN A 167 -5.64 7.09 -26.79
CA GLN A 167 -5.53 7.86 -25.55
C GLN A 167 -6.22 7.18 -24.36
N TYR A 168 -7.27 6.39 -24.62
CA TYR A 168 -8.11 5.78 -23.59
C TYR A 168 -8.28 4.29 -23.83
N ASP A 169 -8.46 3.51 -22.76
CA ASP A 169 -8.68 2.06 -22.90
C ASP A 169 -10.13 1.69 -23.15
N ASN A 170 -11.06 2.55 -22.72
CA ASN A 170 -12.50 2.43 -22.93
C ASN A 170 -13.04 3.82 -23.24
N VAL A 171 -13.89 3.91 -24.26
CA VAL A 171 -14.50 5.17 -24.69
C VAL A 171 -15.98 4.98 -24.94
N ARG A 172 -16.75 5.98 -24.51
CA ARG A 172 -18.15 6.15 -24.88
C ARG A 172 -18.23 7.34 -25.82
N ILE A 173 -18.79 7.14 -26.99
CA ILE A 173 -18.91 8.16 -28.03
C ILE A 173 -20.39 8.42 -28.26
N THR A 174 -20.81 9.66 -28.06
CA THR A 174 -22.17 10.11 -28.33
C THR A 174 -22.20 10.81 -29.69
N GLN A 175 -22.99 10.28 -30.63
CA GLN A 175 -23.10 10.89 -31.95
C GLN A 175 -23.95 12.19 -31.90
N PRO A 176 -23.53 13.30 -32.54
CA PRO A 176 -24.17 14.61 -32.37
C PRO A 176 -25.63 14.69 -32.85
N VAL A 177 -25.98 13.96 -33.91
CA VAL A 177 -27.26 14.15 -34.62
C VAL A 177 -28.38 13.24 -34.06
N PHE A 178 -28.04 12.13 -33.41
CA PHE A 178 -29.03 11.16 -32.90
C PHE A 178 -28.83 10.78 -31.42
N LYS A 179 -27.84 11.35 -30.73
CA LYS A 179 -27.43 11.00 -29.36
C LYS A 179 -27.20 9.49 -29.13
N LYS A 180 -26.99 8.71 -30.19
CA LYS A 180 -26.68 7.30 -30.08
C LYS A 180 -25.33 7.15 -29.39
N GLU A 181 -25.30 6.31 -28.35
CA GLU A 181 -24.09 5.99 -27.61
C GLU A 181 -23.45 4.72 -28.16
N GLU A 182 -22.19 4.81 -28.52
CA GLU A 182 -21.36 3.68 -28.93
C GLU A 182 -20.22 3.49 -27.92
N PHE A 183 -19.94 2.24 -27.57
CA PHE A 183 -18.93 1.88 -26.58
C PHE A 183 -17.83 1.08 -27.27
N TYR A 184 -16.59 1.52 -27.11
CA TYR A 184 -15.43 0.83 -27.65
C TYR A 184 -14.39 0.60 -26.56
N SER A 185 -13.69 -0.53 -26.64
CA SER A 185 -12.64 -0.92 -25.71
C SER A 185 -11.44 -1.46 -26.45
N ILE A 186 -10.26 -1.36 -25.82
CA ILE A 186 -9.06 -2.09 -26.28
C ILE A 186 -9.32 -3.61 -26.33
N LYS A 187 -10.19 -4.13 -25.45
CA LYS A 187 -10.51 -5.57 -25.39
C LYS A 187 -11.27 -6.06 -26.62
N THR A 188 -12.16 -5.25 -27.16
CA THR A 188 -13.02 -5.57 -28.31
C THR A 188 -12.48 -4.99 -29.61
N LEU A 189 -11.27 -4.40 -29.60
CA LEU A 189 -10.69 -3.66 -30.73
C LEU A 189 -10.68 -4.45 -32.04
N ASP A 190 -10.38 -5.75 -31.99
CA ASP A 190 -10.29 -6.58 -33.19
C ASP A 190 -11.68 -6.88 -33.77
N GLU A 191 -12.69 -7.07 -32.91
CA GLU A 191 -14.09 -7.34 -33.28
C GLU A 191 -14.79 -6.07 -33.77
N ASP A 192 -14.59 -4.95 -33.08
CA ASP A 192 -15.22 -3.67 -33.38
C ASP A 192 -14.61 -3.01 -34.62
N PHE A 193 -13.32 -3.27 -34.89
CA PHE A 193 -12.58 -2.63 -35.98
C PHE A 193 -11.77 -3.64 -36.83
N PRO A 194 -12.42 -4.63 -37.45
CA PRO A 194 -11.74 -5.69 -38.19
C PRO A 194 -11.02 -5.17 -39.44
N LYS A 195 -11.46 -4.03 -39.98
CA LYS A 195 -10.89 -3.36 -41.17
C LYS A 195 -9.59 -2.57 -40.89
N ILE A 196 -9.22 -2.38 -39.61
CA ILE A 196 -7.93 -1.77 -39.28
C ILE A 196 -6.85 -2.84 -39.47
N PRO A 197 -5.75 -2.57 -40.19
CA PRO A 197 -4.64 -3.52 -40.30
C PRO A 197 -4.14 -4.00 -38.93
N GLU A 198 -3.71 -5.25 -38.87
CA GLU A 198 -3.29 -5.88 -37.61
C GLU A 198 -2.13 -5.12 -36.95
N SER A 199 -1.13 -4.69 -37.73
CA SER A 199 -0.03 -3.85 -37.28
C SER A 199 -0.50 -2.54 -36.63
N LEU A 200 -1.54 -1.90 -37.19
CA LEU A 200 -2.11 -0.68 -36.63
C LEU A 200 -2.97 -0.95 -35.38
N ARG A 201 -3.69 -2.07 -35.30
CA ARG A 201 -4.37 -2.49 -34.05
C ARG A 201 -3.37 -2.83 -32.95
N ALA A 202 -2.27 -3.51 -33.29
CA ALA A 202 -1.17 -3.80 -32.38
C ALA A 202 -0.55 -2.50 -31.84
N TYR A 203 -0.38 -1.47 -32.67
CA TYR A 203 0.05 -0.15 -32.19
C TYR A 203 -0.91 0.47 -31.16
N ILE A 204 -2.23 0.40 -31.39
CA ILE A 204 -3.23 0.88 -30.43
C ILE A 204 -3.12 0.13 -29.09
N LYS A 205 -3.03 -1.20 -29.14
CA LYS A 205 -2.84 -2.06 -27.95
C LYS A 205 -1.53 -1.74 -27.23
N LEU A 206 -0.44 -1.51 -27.95
CA LEU A 206 0.84 -1.08 -27.40
C LEU A 206 0.70 0.22 -26.59
N LYS A 207 0.02 1.25 -27.13
CA LYS A 207 -0.20 2.52 -26.39
C LYS A 207 -1.01 2.31 -25.11
N SER A 208 -1.98 1.39 -25.12
CA SER A 208 -2.71 1.00 -23.91
C SER A 208 -1.78 0.42 -22.84
N ARG A 209 -0.87 -0.46 -23.23
CA ARG A 209 0.12 -1.05 -22.31
C ARG A 209 1.13 -0.07 -21.76
N GLU A 210 1.57 0.89 -22.56
CA GLU A 210 2.41 1.99 -22.05
C GLU A 210 1.68 2.84 -21.00
N ARG A 211 0.37 3.11 -21.19
CA ARG A 211 -0.44 3.82 -20.19
C ARG A 211 -0.60 3.00 -18.92
N GLU A 212 -0.89 1.71 -19.05
CA GLU A 212 -1.00 0.79 -17.93
C GLU A 212 0.31 0.75 -17.13
N TYR A 213 1.46 0.63 -17.81
CA TYR A 213 2.80 0.67 -17.21
C TYR A 213 3.02 1.94 -16.39
N LYS A 214 2.73 3.12 -16.96
CA LYS A 214 2.86 4.41 -16.27
C LYS A 214 1.95 4.49 -15.05
N ARG A 215 0.69 4.05 -15.17
CA ARG A 215 -0.26 4.01 -14.05
C ARG A 215 0.23 3.09 -12.94
N LEU A 216 0.73 1.90 -13.30
CA LEU A 216 1.25 0.90 -12.37
C LEU A 216 2.44 1.46 -11.57
N TYR A 217 3.38 2.13 -12.23
CA TYR A 217 4.49 2.82 -11.56
C TYR A 217 4.03 3.94 -10.62
N ARG A 218 3.07 4.77 -11.05
CA ARG A 218 2.51 5.83 -10.19
C ARG A 218 1.89 5.24 -8.92
N LEU A 219 1.16 4.14 -9.02
CA LEU A 219 0.57 3.46 -7.87
C LEU A 219 1.65 2.89 -6.94
N LYS A 220 2.67 2.22 -7.50
CA LYS A 220 3.81 1.70 -6.73
C LYS A 220 4.54 2.82 -5.99
N ASN A 221 4.89 3.91 -6.66
CA ASN A 221 5.60 5.02 -6.06
C ASN A 221 4.78 5.68 -4.94
N LYS A 222 3.46 5.82 -5.13
CA LYS A 222 2.56 6.33 -4.07
C LYS A 222 2.58 5.41 -2.84
N ALA A 223 2.48 4.10 -3.05
CA ALA A 223 2.49 3.12 -1.97
C ALA A 223 3.87 3.02 -1.28
N GLU A 224 4.96 3.03 -2.04
CA GLU A 224 6.32 3.04 -1.52
C GLU A 224 6.59 4.29 -0.67
N ASN A 225 6.19 5.47 -1.15
CA ASN A 225 6.29 6.70 -0.37
C ASN A 225 5.47 6.66 0.91
N TYR A 226 4.38 5.88 0.95
CA TYR A 226 3.61 5.65 2.16
C TYR A 226 4.37 4.73 3.13
N TYR A 227 4.81 3.55 2.68
CA TYR A 227 5.54 2.60 3.53
C TYR A 227 6.87 3.15 4.07
N LYS A 228 7.51 4.09 3.36
CA LYS A 228 8.75 4.76 3.81
C LYS A 228 8.54 5.88 4.82
N LYS A 229 7.30 6.26 5.15
CA LYS A 229 7.06 7.33 6.13
C LYS A 229 7.45 6.86 7.53
N PRO A 230 8.19 7.66 8.31
CA PRO A 230 8.55 7.31 9.68
C PRO A 230 7.35 6.96 10.57
N THR A 231 6.21 7.66 10.42
CA THR A 231 4.95 7.31 11.12
C THR A 231 4.47 5.89 10.84
N GLU A 232 4.58 5.45 9.58
CA GLU A 232 4.12 4.12 9.16
C GLU A 232 5.12 3.06 9.58
N LEU A 233 6.42 3.32 9.40
CA LEU A 233 7.50 2.45 9.85
C LEU A 233 7.40 2.15 11.36
N PHE A 234 7.18 3.17 12.17
CA PHE A 234 6.98 3.00 13.61
C PHE A 234 5.71 2.20 13.93
N ALA A 235 4.60 2.48 13.22
CA ALA A 235 3.37 1.73 13.43
C ALA A 235 3.52 0.25 13.07
N ARG A 236 4.26 -0.07 12.01
CA ARG A 236 4.61 -1.44 11.64
C ARG A 236 5.54 -2.12 12.64
N LEU A 237 6.45 -1.38 13.28
CA LEU A 237 7.26 -1.91 14.38
C LEU A 237 6.36 -2.40 15.53
N ILE A 238 5.45 -1.54 16.01
CA ILE A 238 4.56 -1.89 17.11
C ILE A 238 3.61 -3.03 16.72
N GLU A 239 3.02 -2.97 15.52
CA GLU A 239 2.19 -4.05 14.97
C GLU A 239 2.95 -5.37 14.92
N GLY A 240 4.21 -5.34 14.46
CA GLY A 240 5.09 -6.50 14.38
C GLY A 240 5.38 -7.13 15.74
N ILE A 241 5.60 -6.32 16.78
CA ILE A 241 5.83 -6.82 18.15
C ILE A 241 4.61 -7.58 18.67
N PHE A 242 3.40 -7.14 18.34
CA PHE A 242 2.16 -7.85 18.67
C PHE A 242 1.98 -9.14 17.87
N ILE A 243 2.60 -9.26 16.69
CA ILE A 243 2.54 -10.45 15.85
C ILE A 243 3.58 -11.48 16.29
N ASP A 244 4.84 -11.08 16.38
CA ASP A 244 5.97 -11.94 16.73
C ASP A 244 7.16 -11.10 17.23
N ASN A 245 7.20 -10.86 18.54
CA ASN A 245 8.24 -10.05 19.17
C ASN A 245 9.67 -10.58 18.90
N THR A 246 9.85 -11.91 19.02
CA THR A 246 11.14 -12.57 18.80
C THR A 246 11.62 -12.33 17.38
N LYS A 247 10.73 -12.43 16.39
CA LYS A 247 11.09 -12.18 15.00
C LYS A 247 11.46 -10.71 14.76
N ILE A 248 10.76 -9.76 15.40
CA ILE A 248 11.10 -8.34 15.30
C ILE A 248 12.51 -8.07 15.84
N GLN A 249 12.86 -8.64 16.99
CA GLN A 249 14.19 -8.51 17.57
C GLN A 249 15.28 -9.07 16.64
N GLU A 250 15.02 -10.17 15.93
CA GLU A 250 15.97 -10.77 14.99
C GLU A 250 16.19 -9.90 13.74
N ILE A 251 15.13 -9.34 13.15
CA ILE A 251 15.22 -8.63 11.85
C ILE A 251 15.53 -7.14 11.97
N ALA A 252 15.39 -6.58 13.17
CA ALA A 252 15.62 -5.17 13.48
C ALA A 252 16.30 -4.98 14.85
N PRO A 253 17.47 -5.62 15.09
CA PRO A 253 18.09 -5.65 16.41
C PRO A 253 18.50 -4.27 16.93
N VAL A 254 18.99 -3.36 16.07
CA VAL A 254 19.44 -2.03 16.49
C VAL A 254 18.25 -1.15 16.87
N VAL A 255 17.22 -1.14 16.02
CA VAL A 255 15.95 -0.44 16.27
C VAL A 255 15.29 -0.98 17.53
N TYR A 256 15.23 -2.31 17.67
CA TYR A 256 14.59 -2.96 18.81
C TYR A 256 15.30 -2.59 20.12
N ALA A 257 16.63 -2.72 20.19
CA ALA A 257 17.41 -2.36 21.38
C ALA A 257 17.18 -0.89 21.79
N ARG A 258 17.25 0.04 20.83
CA ARG A 258 16.99 1.46 21.09
C ARG A 258 15.54 1.74 21.50
N PHE A 259 14.59 1.02 20.90
CA PHE A 259 13.18 1.11 21.24
C PHE A 259 12.92 0.69 22.69
N ILE A 260 13.51 -0.42 23.15
CA ILE A 260 13.42 -0.86 24.55
C ILE A 260 14.01 0.18 25.50
N GLU A 261 15.22 0.68 25.21
CA GLU A 261 15.88 1.70 26.05
C GLU A 261 15.00 2.95 26.23
N LEU A 262 14.43 3.46 25.14
CA LEU A 262 13.55 4.63 25.17
C LEU A 262 12.22 4.35 25.87
N MET A 263 11.71 3.13 25.76
CA MET A 263 10.50 2.72 26.46
C MET A 263 10.71 2.68 27.98
N ASP A 264 11.87 2.20 28.44
CA ASP A 264 12.26 2.22 29.85
C ASP A 264 12.41 3.64 30.39
N GLN A 265 12.86 4.57 29.54
CA GLN A 265 12.90 6.01 29.82
C GLN A 265 11.52 6.69 29.74
N LYS A 266 10.43 5.92 29.58
CA LYS A 266 9.03 6.40 29.41
C LYS A 266 8.84 7.34 28.21
N TYR A 267 9.69 7.24 27.20
CA TYR A 267 9.64 8.13 26.05
C TYR A 267 8.35 7.98 25.24
N TYR A 268 7.83 6.75 25.10
CA TYR A 268 6.61 6.44 24.36
C TYR A 268 5.33 6.47 25.22
N GLY A 269 5.34 7.24 26.32
CA GLY A 269 4.22 7.31 27.25
C GLY A 269 3.91 5.95 27.89
N ASN A 270 2.64 5.54 27.89
CA ASN A 270 2.19 4.31 28.55
C ASN A 270 2.33 3.05 27.67
N LEU A 271 3.11 3.08 26.58
CA LEU A 271 3.27 1.94 25.70
C LEU A 271 3.83 0.70 26.42
N LYS A 272 4.73 0.88 27.39
CA LYS A 272 5.25 -0.22 28.22
C LYS A 272 4.14 -0.94 28.98
N ASP A 273 3.24 -0.17 29.59
CA ASP A 273 2.13 -0.71 30.37
C ASP A 273 1.17 -1.52 29.48
N LEU A 274 0.99 -1.09 28.23
CA LEU A 274 0.22 -1.86 27.24
C LEU A 274 0.87 -3.22 26.96
N PHE A 275 2.18 -3.26 26.72
CA PHE A 275 2.87 -4.52 26.46
C PHE A 275 2.82 -5.47 27.66
N ILE A 276 2.99 -4.94 28.88
CA ILE A 276 2.82 -5.70 30.12
C ILE A 276 1.39 -6.25 30.23
N LEU A 277 0.38 -5.41 29.98
CA LEU A 277 -1.03 -5.83 30.00
C LEU A 277 -1.33 -6.89 28.93
N ALA A 278 -0.64 -6.82 27.80
CA ALA A 278 -0.73 -7.78 26.70
C ALA A 278 0.04 -9.09 26.97
N GLY A 279 0.84 -9.15 28.05
CA GLY A 279 1.70 -10.28 28.34
C GLY A 279 2.88 -10.43 27.38
N ILE A 280 3.27 -9.35 26.70
CA ILE A 280 4.41 -9.32 25.77
C ILE A 280 5.68 -9.08 26.60
N ASP A 281 6.57 -10.06 26.60
CA ASP A 281 7.85 -10.02 27.32
C ASP A 281 8.90 -9.31 26.48
N LEU A 282 9.20 -8.06 26.87
CA LEU A 282 10.22 -7.24 26.26
C LEU A 282 11.49 -7.37 27.11
N LYS A 283 12.32 -8.36 26.77
CA LYS A 283 13.66 -8.56 27.35
C LYS A 283 14.72 -7.89 26.51
#